data_AF-A0A9X4FH06-F1
#
_entry.id   AF-A0A9X4FH06-F1
#
_cell.length_a   1.000
_cell.length_b   1.000
_cell.length_c   1.000
_cell.angle_alpha   90.00
_cell.angle_beta   90.00
_cell.angle_gamma   90.00
#
_symmetry.space_group_name_H-M   'P 1'
#
loop_
_entity.id
_entity.type
_entity.pdbx_description
1 polymer ?
#
loop_
_entity_poly.entity_id
_entity_poly.type
_entity_poly.pdbx_seq_one_letter_code
_entity_poly.pdbx_strand_id
1 'polypeptide(L)'
;MMSSETIELLKSLASAIVGSGLTLAVIAKFGQGWFFKKIDSKYASELAEKNNQLMGQLESKKNELNKQLQIEVTHIKSELDVLGSQQSKFLDMKVTSILTLNQQHYLAVKEIKALTDITHMWVEEAALYFKVQIDERNNEGLSDYSVYRKMHQQRWNKFDTAANAAFNKYAECLALNMTILPQSLVSEEMQLVDLCKTVLSGASMNFSRAMNFSEYIVNPEDCDGTEEEFMMELNNEHAKAIAHKQYIDQLSDDLFSKSQRSRVLIDSLLSHRSDG
;
A
#
# COMPACT_ATOMS: atom_id res chain seq x y z
N MET A 1 79.31 99.30 37.95
CA MET A 1 79.15 98.08 38.79
C MET A 1 78.09 97.17 38.16
N MET A 2 78.51 96.20 37.36
CA MET A 2 78.11 94.80 37.54
C MET A 2 79.43 94.07 37.80
N SER A 3 79.51 93.25 38.85
CA SER A 3 80.77 92.60 39.23
C SER A 3 81.11 91.47 38.27
N SER A 4 82.40 91.17 38.12
CA SER A 4 82.93 90.05 37.30
C SER A 4 82.21 88.72 37.57
N GLU A 5 81.75 88.50 38.80
CA GLU A 5 81.02 87.30 39.23
C GLU A 5 79.63 87.15 38.59
N THR A 6 78.95 88.25 38.24
CA THR A 6 77.59 88.18 37.65
C THR A 6 77.64 87.70 36.20
N ILE A 7 78.75 87.94 35.48
CA ILE A 7 78.93 87.52 34.08
C ILE A 7 79.33 86.03 33.99
N GLU A 8 80.10 85.52 34.94
CA GLU A 8 80.45 84.09 35.00
C GLU A 8 79.28 83.20 35.41
N LEU A 9 78.46 83.64 36.36
CA LEU A 9 77.20 82.97 36.71
C LEU A 9 76.21 82.92 35.54
N LEU A 10 76.12 83.98 34.73
CA LEU A 10 75.28 84.00 33.54
C LEU A 10 75.79 83.07 32.44
N LYS A 11 77.11 82.96 32.26
CA LYS A 11 77.71 82.00 31.32
C LYS A 11 77.53 80.55 31.76
N SER A 12 77.62 80.25 33.05
CA SER A 12 77.38 78.89 33.56
C SER A 12 75.90 78.51 33.52
N LEU A 13 74.99 79.46 33.78
CA LEU A 13 73.54 79.25 33.63
C LEU A 13 73.16 79.03 32.15
N ALA A 14 73.75 79.81 31.24
CA ALA A 14 73.54 79.66 29.80
C ALA A 14 74.10 78.33 29.27
N SER A 15 75.27 77.88 29.74
CA SER A 15 75.82 76.58 29.34
C SER A 15 75.04 75.40 29.94
N ALA A 16 74.50 75.54 31.16
CA ALA A 16 73.63 74.55 31.78
C ALA A 16 72.27 74.44 31.09
N ILE A 17 71.69 75.56 30.61
CA ILE A 17 70.41 75.60 29.87
C ILE A 17 70.58 75.04 28.45
N VAL A 18 71.68 75.35 27.77
CA VAL A 18 71.97 74.81 26.42
C VAL A 18 72.33 73.31 26.49
N GLY A 19 73.07 72.90 27.52
CA GLY A 19 73.45 71.50 27.74
C GLY A 19 72.26 70.60 28.13
N SER A 20 71.35 71.08 28.97
CA SER A 20 70.13 70.37 29.37
C SER A 20 69.04 70.36 28.29
N GLY A 21 68.91 71.44 27.51
CA GLY A 21 68.00 71.52 26.37
C GLY A 21 68.37 70.55 25.23
N LEU A 22 69.67 70.38 24.93
CA LEU A 22 70.15 69.41 23.95
C LEU A 22 69.97 67.96 24.41
N THR A 23 70.17 67.66 25.71
CA THR A 23 69.93 66.30 26.23
C THR A 23 68.44 65.96 26.29
N LEU A 24 67.57 66.89 26.70
CA LEU A 24 66.12 66.69 26.67
C LEU A 24 65.58 66.55 25.24
N ALA A 25 66.09 67.33 24.29
CA ALA A 25 65.71 67.22 22.87
C ALA A 25 66.19 65.90 22.24
N VAL A 26 67.39 65.43 22.58
CA VAL A 26 67.90 64.13 22.12
C VAL A 26 67.11 62.98 22.74
N ILE A 27 66.81 63.03 24.05
CA ILE A 27 66.00 62.01 24.74
C ILE A 27 64.55 62.01 24.22
N ALA A 28 63.95 63.18 23.94
CA ALA A 28 62.61 63.25 23.37
C ALA A 28 62.56 62.73 21.92
N LYS A 29 63.55 63.11 21.08
CA LYS A 29 63.58 62.74 19.65
C LYS A 29 63.99 61.28 19.41
N PHE A 30 64.91 60.73 20.21
CA PHE A 30 65.25 59.29 20.19
C PHE A 30 64.26 58.44 21.00
N GLY A 31 63.73 58.97 22.10
CA GLY A 31 62.74 58.29 22.94
C GLY A 31 61.42 58.07 22.21
N GLN A 32 60.89 59.06 21.49
CA GLN A 32 59.66 58.91 20.70
C GLN A 32 59.82 57.84 19.61
N GLY A 33 60.91 57.85 18.84
CA GLY A 33 61.12 56.86 17.78
C GLY A 33 61.20 55.42 18.32
N TRP A 34 61.82 55.21 19.48
CA TRP A 34 61.92 53.87 20.09
C TRP A 34 60.65 53.44 20.82
N PHE A 35 59.95 54.38 21.48
CA PHE A 35 58.65 54.11 22.12
C PHE A 35 57.57 53.80 21.08
N PHE A 36 57.48 54.56 19.99
CA PHE A 36 56.51 54.29 18.92
C PHE A 36 56.85 53.02 18.16
N LYS A 37 58.13 52.71 17.87
CA LYS A 37 58.51 51.40 17.31
C LYS A 37 58.15 50.24 18.22
N LYS A 38 58.36 50.37 19.53
CA LYS A 38 57.99 49.32 20.49
C LYS A 38 56.48 49.17 20.60
N ILE A 39 55.74 50.28 20.68
CA ILE A 39 54.27 50.29 20.73
C ILE A 39 53.70 49.69 19.44
N ASP A 40 54.14 50.13 18.25
CA ASP A 40 53.72 49.55 16.97
C ASP A 40 54.09 48.08 16.85
N SER A 41 55.30 47.67 17.28
CA SER A 41 55.70 46.26 17.26
C SER A 41 54.87 45.40 18.21
N LYS A 42 54.48 45.95 19.37
CA LYS A 42 53.69 45.25 20.38
C LYS A 42 52.22 45.13 19.95
N TYR A 43 51.63 46.21 19.44
CA TYR A 43 50.29 46.16 18.85
C TYR A 43 50.25 45.29 17.60
N ALA A 44 51.26 45.35 16.71
CA ALA A 44 51.33 44.46 15.55
C ALA A 44 51.51 42.99 15.95
N SER A 45 52.30 42.71 16.99
CA SER A 45 52.44 41.37 17.57
C SER A 45 51.13 40.87 18.17
N GLU A 46 50.45 41.69 18.98
CA GLU A 46 49.15 41.36 19.59
C GLU A 46 48.05 41.19 18.53
N LEU A 47 48.09 41.98 17.44
CA LEU A 47 47.16 41.86 16.31
C LEU A 47 47.43 40.59 15.50
N ALA A 48 48.69 40.25 15.24
CA ALA A 48 49.08 39.01 14.56
C ALA A 48 48.72 37.77 15.39
N GLU A 49 48.91 37.84 16.71
CA GLU A 49 48.52 36.78 17.64
C GLU A 49 47.00 36.60 17.68
N LYS A 50 46.23 37.68 17.77
CA LYS A 50 44.76 37.62 17.65
C LYS A 50 44.30 37.09 16.30
N ASN A 51 44.95 37.47 15.20
CA ASN A 51 44.59 37.01 13.87
C ASN A 51 44.84 35.50 13.72
N ASN A 52 45.98 35.00 14.23
CA ASN A 52 46.25 33.56 14.29
C ASN A 52 45.24 32.80 15.18
N GLN A 53 44.84 33.38 16.31
CA GLN A 53 43.80 32.80 17.18
C GLN A 53 42.44 32.74 16.45
N LEU A 54 42.04 33.82 15.78
CA LEU A 54 40.80 33.88 15.00
C LEU A 54 40.83 32.89 13.83
N MET A 55 41.95 32.76 13.15
CA MET A 55 42.12 31.80 12.06
C MET A 55 42.00 30.35 12.57
N GLY A 56 42.61 30.05 13.72
CA GLY A 56 42.47 28.74 14.37
C GLY A 56 41.04 28.44 14.82
N GLN A 57 40.32 29.45 15.34
CA GLN A 57 38.90 29.32 15.69
C GLN A 57 38.02 29.11 14.45
N LEU A 58 38.31 29.82 13.35
CA LEU A 58 37.61 29.68 12.07
C LEU A 58 37.81 28.27 11.50
N GLU A 59 39.04 27.78 11.50
CA GLU A 59 39.38 26.44 10.99
C GLU A 59 38.76 25.34 11.86
N SER A 60 38.78 25.50 13.19
CA SER A 60 38.09 24.61 14.11
C SER A 60 36.57 24.58 13.85
N LYS A 61 35.91 25.75 13.73
CA LYS A 61 34.48 25.82 13.41
C LYS A 61 34.15 25.24 12.04
N LYS A 62 34.98 25.50 11.03
CA LYS A 62 34.83 24.93 9.68
C LYS A 62 34.87 23.41 9.73
N ASN A 63 35.85 22.85 10.45
CA ASN A 63 36.00 21.40 10.56
C ASN A 63 34.84 20.77 11.33
N GLU A 64 34.38 21.41 12.41
CA GLU A 64 33.22 20.95 13.17
C GLU A 64 31.94 20.97 12.32
N LEU A 65 31.68 22.08 11.60
CA LEU A 65 30.52 22.18 10.70
C LEU A 65 30.59 21.14 9.58
N ASN A 66 31.76 20.92 8.98
CA ASN A 66 31.94 19.92 7.93
C ASN A 66 31.70 18.50 8.45
N LYS A 67 32.13 18.20 9.69
CA LYS A 67 31.87 16.92 10.35
C LYS A 67 30.39 16.73 10.63
N GLN A 68 29.71 17.76 11.14
CA GLN A 68 28.25 17.74 11.37
C GLN A 68 27.48 17.52 10.06
N LEU A 69 27.86 18.23 8.99
CA LEU A 69 27.26 18.08 7.66
C LEU A 69 27.45 16.66 7.12
N GLN A 70 28.64 16.06 7.27
CA GLN A 70 28.89 14.68 6.85
C GLN A 70 28.04 13.67 7.61
N ILE A 71 27.85 13.89 8.92
CA ILE A 71 26.98 13.05 9.75
C ILE A 71 25.52 13.17 9.28
N GLU A 72 25.01 14.38 9.08
CA GLU A 72 23.64 14.62 8.61
C GLU A 72 23.40 14.02 7.22
N VAL A 73 24.31 14.23 6.26
CA VAL A 73 24.20 13.64 4.92
C VAL A 73 24.18 12.12 4.97
N THR A 74 24.98 11.51 5.85
CA THR A 74 25.00 10.05 6.02
C THR A 74 23.70 9.55 6.64
N HIS A 75 23.17 10.28 7.63
CA HIS A 75 21.88 9.98 8.25
C HIS A 75 20.74 10.04 7.23
N ILE A 76 20.63 11.13 6.47
CA ILE A 76 19.60 11.31 5.44
C ILE A 76 19.67 10.21 4.39
N LYS A 77 20.87 9.84 3.92
CA LYS A 77 21.04 8.72 2.99
C LYS A 77 20.53 7.40 3.59
N SER A 78 20.88 7.12 4.84
CA SER A 78 20.39 5.91 5.53
C SER A 78 18.87 5.90 5.67
N GLU A 79 18.24 7.04 5.98
CA GLU A 79 16.77 7.14 6.06
C GLU A 79 16.13 6.93 4.68
N LEU A 80 16.71 7.51 3.63
CA LEU A 80 16.25 7.33 2.26
C LEU A 80 16.32 5.86 1.82
N ASP A 81 17.40 5.15 2.15
CA ASP A 81 17.56 3.73 1.85
C ASP A 81 16.52 2.87 2.58
N VAL A 82 16.23 3.19 3.84
CA VAL A 82 15.18 2.51 4.62
C VAL A 82 13.81 2.75 4.01
N LEU A 83 13.48 4.00 3.65
CA LEU A 83 12.20 4.34 3.01
C LEU A 83 12.06 3.66 1.65
N GLY A 84 13.11 3.65 0.83
CA GLY A 84 13.13 2.93 -0.45
C GLY A 84 12.92 1.42 -0.28
N SER A 85 13.54 0.82 0.74
CA SER A 85 13.33 -0.59 1.08
C SER A 85 11.89 -0.89 1.49
N GLN A 86 11.30 -0.04 2.35
CA GLN A 86 9.92 -0.17 2.81
C GLN A 86 8.93 -0.01 1.65
N GLN A 87 9.15 0.97 0.77
CA GLN A 87 8.32 1.19 -0.41
C GLN A 87 8.37 -0.01 -1.37
N SER A 88 9.56 -0.59 -1.61
CA SER A 88 9.69 -1.80 -2.44
C SER A 88 8.90 -2.97 -1.85
N LYS A 89 9.03 -3.24 -0.54
CA LYS A 89 8.28 -4.31 0.14
C LYS A 89 6.78 -4.11 0.06
N PHE A 90 6.31 -2.87 0.24
CA PHE A 90 4.90 -2.54 0.13
C PHE A 90 4.35 -2.77 -1.29
N LEU A 91 5.14 -2.43 -2.32
CA LEU A 91 4.78 -2.69 -3.70
C LEU A 91 4.72 -4.20 -4.01
N ASP A 92 5.71 -4.96 -3.53
CA ASP A 92 5.74 -6.42 -3.70
C ASP A 92 4.53 -7.09 -3.03
N MET A 93 4.15 -6.63 -1.82
CA MET A 93 2.92 -7.07 -1.16
C MET A 93 1.69 -6.74 -1.99
N LYS A 94 1.59 -5.51 -2.50
CA LYS A 94 0.43 -5.09 -3.32
C LYS A 94 0.28 -5.94 -4.58
N VAL A 95 1.37 -6.18 -5.30
CA VAL A 95 1.37 -7.05 -6.51
C VAL A 95 0.98 -8.47 -6.14
N THR A 96 1.56 -9.02 -5.08
CA THR A 96 1.25 -10.39 -4.60
C THR A 96 -0.22 -10.52 -4.22
N SER A 97 -0.80 -9.51 -3.57
CA SER A 97 -2.21 -9.51 -3.21
C SER A 97 -3.12 -9.45 -4.43
N ILE A 98 -2.79 -8.67 -5.47
CA ILE A 98 -3.55 -8.66 -6.74
C ILE A 98 -3.52 -10.05 -7.41
N LEU A 99 -2.34 -10.69 -7.46
CA LEU A 99 -2.18 -12.01 -8.05
C LEU A 99 -2.97 -13.09 -7.28
N THR A 100 -2.86 -13.06 -5.95
CA THR A 100 -3.57 -13.99 -5.07
C THR A 100 -5.08 -13.82 -5.21
N LEU A 101 -5.56 -12.58 -5.26
CA LEU A 101 -6.99 -12.29 -5.43
C LEU A 101 -7.52 -12.84 -6.76
N ASN A 102 -6.77 -12.67 -7.86
CA ASN A 102 -7.13 -13.24 -9.16
C ASN A 102 -7.17 -14.77 -9.14
N GLN A 103 -6.21 -15.40 -8.47
CA GLN A 103 -6.20 -16.85 -8.31
C GLN A 103 -7.42 -17.33 -7.52
N GLN A 104 -7.77 -16.67 -6.41
CA GLN A 104 -8.95 -17.03 -5.62
C GLN A 104 -10.25 -16.79 -6.39
N HIS A 105 -10.34 -15.70 -7.15
CA HIS A 105 -11.49 -15.42 -8.02
C HIS A 105 -11.69 -16.54 -9.06
N TYR A 106 -10.62 -16.95 -9.74
CA TYR A 106 -10.66 -18.06 -10.69
C TYR A 106 -11.17 -19.35 -10.05
N LEU A 107 -10.64 -19.71 -8.88
CA LEU A 107 -11.06 -20.91 -8.16
C LEU A 107 -12.52 -20.83 -7.73
N ALA A 108 -12.97 -19.68 -7.24
CA ALA A 108 -14.36 -19.46 -6.86
C ALA A 108 -15.30 -19.62 -8.07
N VAL A 109 -15.01 -18.95 -9.19
CA VAL A 109 -15.82 -19.05 -10.43
C VAL A 109 -15.88 -20.49 -10.91
N LYS A 110 -14.76 -21.23 -10.89
CA LYS A 110 -14.72 -22.63 -11.30
C LYS A 110 -15.63 -23.53 -10.46
N GLU A 111 -15.57 -23.41 -9.14
CA GLU A 111 -16.38 -24.25 -8.24
C GLU A 111 -17.87 -23.84 -8.27
N ILE A 112 -18.17 -22.53 -8.34
CA ILE A 112 -19.53 -22.03 -8.52
C ILE A 112 -20.10 -22.52 -9.86
N LYS A 113 -19.30 -22.51 -10.93
CA LYS A 113 -19.71 -23.04 -12.24
C LYS A 113 -20.11 -24.51 -12.15
N ALA A 114 -19.30 -25.33 -11.50
CA ALA A 114 -19.63 -26.75 -11.31
C ALA A 114 -20.95 -26.93 -10.54
N LEU A 115 -21.20 -26.10 -9.52
CA LEU A 115 -22.47 -26.09 -8.80
C LEU A 115 -23.65 -25.66 -9.68
N THR A 116 -23.51 -24.58 -10.47
CA THR A 116 -24.60 -24.11 -11.34
C THR A 116 -24.89 -25.08 -12.48
N ASP A 117 -23.85 -25.70 -13.05
CA ASP A 117 -24.00 -26.72 -14.10
C ASP A 117 -24.79 -27.93 -13.57
N ILE A 118 -24.39 -28.45 -12.40
CA ILE A 118 -25.06 -29.62 -11.83
C ILE A 118 -26.48 -29.29 -11.35
N THR A 119 -26.68 -28.08 -10.80
CA THR A 119 -28.00 -27.61 -10.36
C THR A 119 -28.94 -27.48 -11.56
N HIS A 120 -28.50 -26.83 -12.63
CA HIS A 120 -29.30 -26.71 -13.85
C HIS A 120 -29.68 -28.08 -14.42
N MET A 121 -28.70 -28.98 -14.58
CA MET A 121 -28.93 -30.33 -15.13
C MET A 121 -29.94 -31.12 -14.31
N TRP A 122 -29.85 -31.10 -12.98
CA TRP A 122 -30.76 -31.87 -12.14
C TRP A 122 -32.14 -31.23 -11.99
N VAL A 123 -32.25 -29.91 -12.05
CA VAL A 123 -33.54 -29.22 -12.10
C VAL A 123 -34.26 -29.52 -13.43
N GLU A 124 -33.51 -29.54 -14.54
CA GLU A 124 -34.02 -29.94 -15.85
C GLU A 124 -34.47 -31.41 -15.87
N GLU A 125 -33.62 -32.30 -15.35
CA GLU A 125 -33.93 -33.73 -15.23
C GLU A 125 -35.20 -33.96 -14.40
N ALA A 126 -35.34 -33.28 -13.26
CA ALA A 126 -36.56 -33.32 -12.47
C ALA A 126 -37.77 -32.87 -13.30
N ALA A 127 -37.72 -31.70 -13.94
CA ALA A 127 -38.82 -31.19 -14.76
C ALA A 127 -39.25 -32.16 -15.87
N LEU A 128 -38.30 -32.82 -16.53
CA LEU A 128 -38.57 -33.82 -17.57
C LEU A 128 -39.16 -35.11 -16.99
N TYR A 129 -38.57 -35.62 -15.91
CA TYR A 129 -39.04 -36.83 -15.23
C TYR A 129 -40.51 -36.70 -14.82
N PHE A 130 -40.91 -35.55 -14.26
CA PHE A 130 -42.28 -35.33 -13.82
C PHE A 130 -43.27 -35.16 -14.94
N LYS A 131 -42.88 -34.47 -16.01
CA LYS A 131 -43.72 -34.40 -17.20
C LYS A 131 -44.05 -35.80 -17.73
N VAL A 132 -43.06 -36.69 -17.79
CA VAL A 132 -43.25 -38.09 -18.21
C VAL A 132 -44.12 -38.86 -17.20
N GLN A 133 -43.91 -38.70 -15.89
CA GLN A 133 -44.74 -39.35 -14.87
C GLN A 133 -46.22 -38.95 -14.97
N ILE A 134 -46.50 -37.67 -15.22
CA ILE A 134 -47.86 -37.15 -15.39
C ILE A 134 -48.51 -37.77 -16.63
N ASP A 135 -47.79 -37.74 -17.75
CA ASP A 135 -48.27 -38.27 -19.04
C ASP A 135 -48.47 -39.80 -19.01
N GLU A 136 -47.69 -40.52 -18.19
CA GLU A 136 -47.69 -41.98 -18.08
C GLU A 136 -48.29 -42.52 -16.77
N ARG A 137 -49.14 -41.77 -16.07
CA ARG A 137 -49.75 -42.14 -14.76
C ARG A 137 -50.35 -43.56 -14.67
N ASN A 138 -50.65 -44.21 -15.80
CA ASN A 138 -51.18 -45.58 -15.86
C ASN A 138 -50.11 -46.69 -15.96
N ASN A 139 -48.82 -46.36 -16.02
CA ASN A 139 -47.72 -47.32 -16.09
C ASN A 139 -47.19 -47.66 -14.67
N GLU A 140 -47.44 -48.89 -14.21
CA GLU A 140 -47.06 -49.43 -12.88
C GLU A 140 -45.53 -49.59 -12.65
N GLY A 141 -44.68 -49.04 -13.51
CA GLY A 141 -43.23 -49.32 -13.55
C GLY A 141 -42.33 -48.16 -13.10
N LEU A 142 -42.85 -47.15 -12.41
CA LEU A 142 -42.11 -45.93 -12.14
C LEU A 142 -41.15 -46.04 -10.94
N SER A 143 -40.01 -45.36 -11.06
CA SER A 143 -38.91 -45.39 -10.07
C SER A 143 -39.26 -44.58 -8.81
N ASP A 144 -38.87 -45.09 -7.65
CA ASP A 144 -39.07 -44.45 -6.35
C ASP A 144 -38.33 -43.10 -6.27
N TYR A 145 -39.10 -42.02 -6.31
CA TYR A 145 -38.57 -40.66 -6.27
C TYR A 145 -37.81 -40.35 -4.96
N SER A 146 -38.15 -41.01 -3.86
CA SER A 146 -37.43 -40.82 -2.59
C SER A 146 -35.96 -41.23 -2.72
N VAL A 147 -35.67 -42.26 -3.53
CA VAL A 147 -34.31 -42.71 -3.84
C VAL A 147 -33.61 -41.69 -4.75
N TYR A 148 -34.29 -41.20 -5.79
CA TYR A 148 -33.77 -40.15 -6.68
C TYR A 148 -33.35 -38.91 -5.89
N ARG A 149 -34.27 -38.34 -5.08
CA ARG A 149 -34.01 -37.13 -4.30
C ARG A 149 -32.85 -37.32 -3.33
N LYS A 150 -32.82 -38.45 -2.61
CA LYS A 150 -31.75 -38.74 -1.65
C LYS A 150 -30.38 -38.84 -2.33
N MET A 151 -30.29 -39.48 -3.49
CA MET A 151 -29.03 -39.57 -4.24
C MET A 151 -28.57 -38.19 -4.73
N HIS A 152 -29.48 -37.40 -5.29
CA HIS A 152 -29.18 -36.06 -5.81
C HIS A 152 -28.76 -35.12 -4.69
N GLN A 153 -29.47 -35.10 -3.56
CA GLN A 153 -29.14 -34.22 -2.44
C GLN A 153 -27.77 -34.55 -1.80
N GLN A 154 -27.45 -35.84 -1.66
CA GLN A 154 -26.13 -36.25 -1.15
C GLN A 154 -24.98 -35.83 -2.08
N ARG A 155 -25.19 -35.90 -3.39
CA ARG A 155 -24.18 -35.49 -4.38
C ARG A 155 -24.09 -33.98 -4.48
N TRP A 156 -25.22 -33.28 -4.49
CA TRP A 156 -25.32 -31.83 -4.57
C TRP A 156 -24.59 -31.13 -3.42
N ASN A 157 -24.77 -31.61 -2.19
CA ASN A 157 -24.09 -31.05 -1.01
C ASN A 157 -22.56 -31.00 -1.15
N LYS A 158 -21.95 -31.90 -1.93
CA LYS A 158 -20.50 -31.87 -2.17
C LYS A 158 -20.11 -30.65 -3.02
N PHE A 159 -20.89 -30.35 -4.05
CA PHE A 159 -20.67 -29.18 -4.91
C PHE A 159 -20.97 -27.89 -4.17
N ASP A 160 -22.07 -27.85 -3.42
CA ASP A 160 -22.45 -26.67 -2.63
C ASP A 160 -21.40 -26.34 -1.57
N THR A 161 -20.90 -27.34 -0.84
CA THR A 161 -19.82 -27.15 0.15
C THR A 161 -18.54 -26.65 -0.50
N ALA A 162 -18.15 -27.23 -1.65
CA ALA A 162 -16.94 -26.82 -2.36
C ALA A 162 -17.03 -25.39 -2.89
N ALA A 163 -18.15 -25.02 -3.50
CA ALA A 163 -18.40 -23.69 -4.04
C ALA A 163 -18.44 -22.63 -2.94
N ASN A 164 -19.15 -22.88 -1.83
CA ASN A 164 -19.16 -21.98 -0.67
C ASN A 164 -17.76 -21.82 -0.05
N ALA A 165 -16.99 -22.90 0.09
CA ALA A 165 -15.63 -22.83 0.62
C ALA A 165 -14.69 -22.01 -0.29
N ALA A 166 -14.77 -22.19 -1.61
CA ALA A 166 -13.97 -21.42 -2.57
C ALA A 166 -14.37 -19.93 -2.59
N PHE A 167 -15.68 -19.65 -2.56
CA PHE A 167 -16.20 -18.29 -2.47
C PHE A 167 -15.76 -17.57 -1.19
N ASN A 168 -15.87 -18.23 -0.03
CA ASN A 168 -15.46 -17.63 1.24
C ASN A 168 -13.97 -17.28 1.23
N LYS A 169 -13.11 -18.15 0.71
CA LYS A 169 -11.67 -17.84 0.55
C LYS A 169 -11.42 -16.62 -0.34
N TYR A 170 -12.18 -16.48 -1.42
CA TYR A 170 -12.08 -15.32 -2.30
C TYR A 170 -12.55 -14.04 -1.60
N ALA A 171 -13.70 -14.06 -0.94
CA ALA A 171 -14.24 -12.92 -0.20
C ALA A 171 -13.33 -12.50 0.96
N GLU A 172 -12.79 -13.46 1.73
CA GLU A 172 -11.81 -13.23 2.79
C GLU A 172 -10.52 -12.64 2.23
N CYS A 173 -10.02 -13.15 1.10
CA CYS A 173 -8.84 -12.63 0.43
C CYS A 173 -9.03 -11.16 0.05
N LEU A 174 -10.20 -10.78 -0.50
CA LEU A 174 -10.50 -9.38 -0.77
C LEU A 174 -10.49 -8.56 0.53
N ALA A 175 -11.26 -8.99 1.54
CA ALA A 175 -11.44 -8.27 2.80
C ALA A 175 -10.11 -7.99 3.52
N LEU A 176 -9.22 -8.98 3.57
CA LEU A 176 -7.91 -8.85 4.23
C LEU A 176 -6.95 -7.88 3.49
N ASN A 177 -7.18 -7.65 2.20
CA ASN A 177 -6.27 -6.88 1.36
C ASN A 177 -6.86 -5.52 0.90
N MET A 178 -8.10 -5.16 1.27
CA MET A 178 -8.76 -3.93 0.79
C MET A 178 -7.95 -2.66 1.06
N THR A 179 -7.21 -2.62 2.17
CA THR A 179 -6.43 -1.43 2.58
C THR A 179 -5.16 -1.21 1.76
N ILE A 180 -4.66 -2.26 1.11
CA ILE A 180 -3.42 -2.20 0.32
C ILE A 180 -3.69 -2.20 -1.18
N LEU A 181 -4.85 -2.70 -1.61
CA LEU A 181 -5.24 -2.77 -3.01
C LEU A 181 -5.71 -1.41 -3.55
N PRO A 182 -5.57 -1.14 -4.86
CA PRO A 182 -6.14 0.05 -5.48
C PRO A 182 -7.67 0.09 -5.33
N GLN A 183 -8.22 1.27 -5.01
CA GLN A 183 -9.64 1.42 -4.70
C GLN A 183 -10.58 1.06 -5.86
N SER A 184 -10.16 1.30 -7.10
CA SER A 184 -10.88 0.88 -8.30
C SER A 184 -11.01 -0.63 -8.38
N LEU A 185 -9.91 -1.36 -8.17
CA LEU A 185 -9.90 -2.82 -8.12
C LEU A 185 -10.81 -3.33 -6.99
N VAL A 186 -10.69 -2.76 -5.79
CA VAL A 186 -11.53 -3.17 -4.65
C VAL A 186 -13.01 -3.03 -4.97
N SER A 187 -13.40 -1.93 -5.61
CA SER A 187 -14.80 -1.65 -5.95
C SER A 187 -15.33 -2.64 -7.01
N GLU A 188 -14.54 -2.94 -8.05
CA GLU A 188 -14.89 -3.97 -9.05
C GLU A 188 -15.02 -5.37 -8.40
N GLU A 189 -14.09 -5.73 -7.52
CA GLU A 189 -14.06 -7.05 -6.87
C GLU A 189 -15.20 -7.22 -5.87
N MET A 190 -15.59 -6.16 -5.15
CA MET A 190 -16.78 -6.20 -4.28
C MET A 190 -18.05 -6.51 -5.06
N GLN A 191 -18.23 -5.91 -6.23
CA GLN A 191 -19.38 -6.19 -7.09
C GLN A 191 -19.38 -7.66 -7.53
N LEU A 192 -18.22 -8.20 -7.92
CA LEU A 192 -18.09 -9.61 -8.27
C LEU A 192 -18.41 -10.53 -7.10
N VAL A 193 -17.96 -10.20 -5.88
CA VAL A 193 -18.28 -10.95 -4.66
C VAL A 193 -19.80 -10.95 -4.39
N ASP A 194 -20.46 -9.79 -4.48
CA ASP A 194 -21.91 -9.70 -4.25
C ASP A 194 -22.71 -10.49 -5.29
N LEU A 195 -22.27 -10.47 -6.55
CA LEU A 195 -22.89 -11.22 -7.65
C LEU A 195 -22.70 -12.74 -7.45
N CYS A 196 -21.49 -13.19 -7.15
CA CYS A 196 -21.21 -14.59 -6.84
C CYS A 196 -22.01 -15.09 -5.64
N LYS A 197 -22.15 -14.26 -4.59
CA LYS A 197 -22.96 -14.59 -3.41
C LYS A 197 -24.44 -14.78 -3.77
N THR A 198 -24.96 -13.88 -4.62
CA THR A 198 -26.35 -13.95 -5.10
C THR A 198 -26.58 -15.24 -5.89
N VAL A 199 -25.66 -15.59 -6.80
CA VAL A 199 -25.75 -16.83 -7.58
C VAL A 199 -25.66 -18.07 -6.69
N LEU A 200 -24.74 -18.11 -5.72
CA LEU A 200 -24.63 -19.21 -4.77
C LEU A 200 -25.94 -19.44 -4.02
N SER A 201 -26.46 -18.38 -3.38
CA SER A 201 -27.73 -18.47 -2.67
C SER A 201 -28.89 -18.85 -3.59
N GLY A 202 -28.88 -18.34 -4.82
CA GLY A 202 -29.84 -18.69 -5.85
C GLY A 202 -29.78 -20.17 -6.18
N ALA A 203 -28.62 -20.70 -6.58
CA ALA A 203 -28.43 -22.11 -6.92
C ALA A 203 -28.90 -23.06 -5.79
N SER A 204 -28.55 -22.77 -4.53
CA SER A 204 -29.02 -23.56 -3.38
C SER A 204 -30.53 -23.53 -3.21
N MET A 205 -31.15 -22.36 -3.40
CA MET A 205 -32.60 -22.21 -3.32
C MET A 205 -33.31 -22.92 -4.48
N ASN A 206 -32.82 -22.74 -5.71
CA ASN A 206 -33.32 -23.38 -6.93
C ASN A 206 -33.31 -24.90 -6.80
N PHE A 207 -32.18 -25.49 -6.40
CA PHE A 207 -32.07 -26.92 -6.18
C PHE A 207 -33.07 -27.41 -5.13
N SER A 208 -33.08 -26.77 -3.95
CA SER A 208 -33.94 -27.19 -2.83
C SER A 208 -35.42 -27.11 -3.19
N ARG A 209 -35.84 -26.03 -3.85
CA ARG A 209 -37.23 -25.86 -4.30
C ARG A 209 -37.61 -26.86 -5.37
N ALA A 210 -36.76 -27.05 -6.38
CA ALA A 210 -37.02 -28.03 -7.43
C ALA A 210 -37.16 -29.44 -6.87
N MET A 211 -36.32 -29.83 -5.90
CA MET A 211 -36.39 -31.12 -5.20
C MET A 211 -37.60 -31.25 -4.25
N ASN A 212 -38.24 -30.15 -3.85
CA ASN A 212 -39.45 -30.15 -3.04
C ASN A 212 -40.72 -30.20 -3.91
N PHE A 213 -40.82 -29.39 -4.97
CA PHE A 213 -41.97 -29.42 -5.88
C PHE A 213 -42.17 -30.79 -6.52
N SER A 214 -41.06 -31.41 -6.87
CA SER A 214 -41.00 -32.79 -7.32
C SER A 214 -41.48 -33.82 -6.29
N GLU A 215 -41.21 -33.63 -4.99
CA GLU A 215 -41.77 -34.48 -3.93
C GLU A 215 -43.30 -34.35 -3.86
N TYR A 216 -43.80 -33.12 -4.00
CA TYR A 216 -45.24 -32.84 -3.97
C TYR A 216 -46.00 -33.41 -5.17
N ILE A 217 -45.37 -33.43 -6.36
CA ILE A 217 -45.96 -34.07 -7.55
C ILE A 217 -46.10 -35.58 -7.35
N VAL A 218 -45.17 -36.22 -6.64
CA VAL A 218 -45.20 -37.67 -6.38
C VAL A 218 -46.17 -38.03 -5.25
N ASN A 219 -46.23 -37.20 -4.21
CA ASN A 219 -47.10 -37.40 -3.04
C ASN A 219 -48.11 -36.25 -2.90
N PRO A 220 -49.07 -36.10 -3.84
CA PRO A 220 -49.98 -34.96 -3.87
C PRO A 220 -50.99 -34.98 -2.71
N GLU A 221 -51.24 -36.14 -2.09
CA GLU A 221 -52.24 -36.31 -1.02
C GLU A 221 -51.91 -35.54 0.27
N ASP A 222 -50.63 -35.21 0.48
CA ASP A 222 -50.13 -34.51 1.66
C ASP A 222 -49.89 -33.01 1.45
N CYS A 223 -50.26 -32.47 0.27
CA CYS A 223 -49.83 -31.15 -0.16
C CYS A 223 -51.00 -30.23 -0.54
N ASP A 224 -50.98 -28.99 -0.06
CA ASP A 224 -51.88 -27.94 -0.52
C ASP A 224 -51.37 -27.37 -1.86
N GLY A 225 -52.00 -27.76 -2.97
CA GLY A 225 -51.70 -27.23 -4.30
C GLY A 225 -52.08 -28.19 -5.42
N THR A 226 -52.21 -27.66 -6.63
CA THR A 226 -52.47 -28.46 -7.84
C THR A 226 -51.16 -28.86 -8.52
N GLU A 227 -51.19 -29.96 -9.27
CA GLU A 227 -50.06 -30.38 -10.10
C GLU A 227 -49.62 -29.29 -11.09
N GLU A 228 -50.58 -28.58 -11.69
CA GLU A 228 -50.33 -27.48 -12.62
C GLU A 228 -49.55 -26.33 -11.95
N GLU A 229 -49.90 -25.98 -10.72
CA GLU A 229 -49.18 -24.98 -9.92
C GLU A 229 -47.74 -25.42 -9.63
N PHE A 230 -47.53 -26.66 -9.17
CA PHE A 230 -46.19 -27.16 -8.89
C PHE A 230 -45.32 -27.31 -10.15
N MET A 231 -45.90 -27.72 -11.28
CA MET A 231 -45.20 -27.77 -12.56
C MET A 231 -44.83 -26.37 -13.07
N MET A 232 -45.71 -25.37 -12.89
CA MET A 232 -45.39 -23.98 -13.20
C MET A 232 -44.23 -23.46 -12.34
N GLU A 233 -44.24 -23.75 -11.04
CA GLU A 233 -43.16 -23.35 -10.13
C GLU A 233 -41.83 -24.04 -10.45
N LEU A 234 -41.85 -25.33 -10.78
CA LEU A 234 -40.67 -26.08 -11.21
C LEU A 234 -40.06 -25.50 -12.50
N ASN A 235 -40.90 -25.13 -13.48
CA ASN A 235 -40.46 -24.45 -14.69
C ASN A 235 -39.84 -23.08 -14.41
N ASN A 236 -40.37 -22.33 -13.44
CA ASN A 236 -39.80 -21.05 -13.01
C ASN A 236 -38.42 -21.23 -12.36
N GLU A 237 -38.28 -22.23 -11.48
CA GLU A 237 -36.97 -22.55 -10.88
C GLU A 237 -35.97 -23.07 -11.91
N HIS A 238 -36.42 -23.78 -12.96
CA HIS A 238 -35.58 -24.16 -14.09
C HIS A 238 -35.08 -22.93 -14.86
N ALA A 239 -35.96 -21.98 -15.20
CA ALA A 239 -35.58 -20.75 -15.90
C ALA A 239 -34.55 -19.91 -15.10
N LYS A 240 -34.74 -19.80 -13.78
CA LYS A 240 -33.78 -19.14 -12.88
C LYS A 240 -32.43 -19.88 -12.82
N ALA A 241 -32.43 -21.22 -12.80
CA ALA A 241 -31.19 -22.01 -12.81
C ALA A 241 -30.38 -21.79 -14.10
N ILE A 242 -31.07 -21.70 -15.25
CA ILE A 242 -30.45 -21.32 -16.53
C ILE A 242 -29.82 -19.93 -16.45
N ALA A 243 -30.53 -18.94 -15.91
CA ALA A 243 -30.02 -17.57 -15.79
C ALA A 243 -28.76 -17.50 -14.91
N HIS A 244 -28.75 -18.19 -13.77
CA HIS A 244 -27.57 -18.29 -12.89
C HIS A 244 -26.38 -18.95 -13.59
N LYS A 245 -26.62 -20.04 -14.33
CA LYS A 245 -25.59 -20.71 -15.12
C LYS A 245 -25.00 -19.79 -16.19
N GLN A 246 -25.85 -19.14 -16.99
CA GLN A 246 -25.43 -18.20 -18.04
C GLN A 246 -24.55 -17.08 -17.48
N TYR A 247 -24.90 -16.56 -16.31
CA TYR A 247 -24.14 -15.51 -15.67
C TYR A 247 -22.73 -15.97 -15.25
N ILE A 248 -22.62 -17.16 -14.66
CA ILE A 248 -21.33 -17.72 -14.26
C ILE A 248 -20.48 -18.16 -15.45
N ASP A 249 -21.12 -18.65 -16.52
CA ASP A 249 -20.43 -18.93 -17.79
C ASP A 249 -19.80 -17.65 -18.34
N GLN A 250 -20.53 -16.53 -18.31
CA GLN A 250 -19.98 -15.23 -18.72
C GLN A 250 -18.79 -14.81 -17.85
N LEU A 251 -18.89 -14.94 -16.51
CA LEU A 251 -17.76 -14.64 -15.63
C LEU A 251 -16.56 -15.54 -15.90
N SER A 252 -16.80 -16.81 -16.24
CA SER A 252 -15.78 -17.78 -16.61
C SER A 252 -15.08 -17.39 -17.92
N ASP A 253 -15.84 -16.97 -18.93
CA ASP A 253 -15.30 -16.52 -20.21
C ASP A 253 -14.50 -15.21 -20.05
N ASP A 254 -14.91 -14.34 -19.12
CA ASP A 254 -14.25 -13.06 -18.83
C ASP A 254 -12.99 -13.19 -17.96
N LEU A 255 -12.66 -14.39 -17.44
CA LEU A 255 -11.48 -14.62 -16.59
C LEU A 255 -10.18 -14.15 -17.25
N PHE A 256 -10.03 -14.41 -18.55
CA PHE A 256 -8.84 -14.00 -19.29
C PHE A 256 -8.75 -12.47 -19.40
N SER A 257 -9.86 -11.81 -19.76
CA SER A 257 -9.94 -10.35 -19.83
C SER A 257 -9.63 -9.70 -18.47
N LYS A 258 -10.17 -10.24 -17.39
CA LYS A 258 -9.86 -9.80 -16.01
C LYS A 258 -8.37 -9.95 -15.68
N SER A 259 -7.76 -11.08 -16.08
CA SER A 259 -6.32 -11.30 -15.88
C SER A 259 -5.47 -10.28 -16.64
N GLN A 260 -5.87 -9.90 -17.86
CA GLN A 260 -5.19 -8.86 -18.64
C GLN A 260 -5.31 -7.49 -17.97
N ARG A 261 -6.49 -7.10 -17.50
CA ARG A 261 -6.69 -5.85 -16.75
C ARG A 261 -5.82 -5.80 -15.49
N SER A 262 -5.72 -6.91 -14.77
CA SER A 262 -4.86 -7.01 -13.59
C SER A 262 -3.38 -6.91 -13.93
N ARG A 263 -2.95 -7.49 -15.06
CA ARG A 263 -1.58 -7.33 -15.55
C ARG A 263 -1.26 -5.86 -15.87
N VAL A 264 -2.15 -5.17 -16.59
CA VAL A 264 -1.97 -3.74 -16.89
C VAL A 264 -1.84 -2.91 -15.61
N LEU A 265 -2.65 -3.23 -14.60
CA LEU A 265 -2.55 -2.59 -13.28
C LEU A 265 -1.21 -2.86 -12.60
N ILE A 266 -0.72 -4.10 -12.64
CA ILE A 266 0.59 -4.47 -12.09
C ILE A 266 1.71 -3.75 -12.84
N ASP A 267 1.67 -3.72 -14.17
CA ASP A 267 2.66 -3.04 -15.00
C ASP A 267 2.71 -1.53 -14.68
N SER A 268 1.55 -0.90 -14.48
CA SER A 268 1.45 0.51 -14.05
C SER A 268 2.01 0.75 -12.65
N LEU A 269 1.81 -0.18 -11.71
CA LEU A 269 2.38 -0.11 -10.36
C LEU A 269 3.91 -0.23 -10.40
N LEU A 270 4.45 -1.05 -11.31
CA LEU A 270 5.89 -1.26 -11.48
C LEU A 270 6.57 -0.12 -12.24
N SER A 271 5.90 0.49 -13.23
CA SER A 271 6.47 1.61 -14.01
C SER A 271 6.65 2.89 -13.19
N HIS A 272 5.83 3.11 -12.15
CA HIS A 272 6.05 4.22 -11.21
C HIS A 272 7.38 4.13 -10.43
N ARG A 273 8.12 3.01 -10.55
CA ARG A 273 9.43 2.81 -9.94
C ARG A 273 10.60 3.26 -10.83
N SER A 274 10.41 3.38 -12.16
CA SER A 274 11.52 3.63 -13.09
C SER A 274 11.85 5.11 -13.30
N ASP A 275 10.99 6.03 -12.84
CA ASP A 275 11.11 7.48 -13.09
C ASP A 275 11.62 8.27 -11.86
N GLY A 276 12.14 7.58 -10.84
CA GLY A 276 12.65 8.16 -9.59
C GLY A 276 14.14 7.96 -9.37
#